data_AF-A0A257XAW5-F1
#
_entry.id   AF-A0A257XAW5-F1
#
_cell.length_a   1.000
_cell.length_b   1.000
_cell.length_c   1.000
_cell.angle_alpha   90.00
_cell.angle_beta   90.00
_cell.angle_gamma   90.00
#
_symmetry.space_group_name_H-M   'P 1'
#
loop_
_entity.id
_entity.type
_entity.pdbx_description
1 polymer ?
#
loop_
_entity_poly.entity_id
_entity_poly.type
_entity_poly.pdbx_seq_one_letter_code
_entity_poly.pdbx_strand_id
1 'polypeptide(L)'
;FPSGKGSLHDPGLNVPLLAWWPGVIKPGGDSSTLISGEDIAPTCLEAAGVPVPERISGVSFLPLLKGAKFDKERQHIFAERGPHGSATFNESTTASGVDYSRCVRSARYKLIYNVTPNMRYTPVDSAGDPVWQGIVKAHEDKTLATEFETLWFTSPRPVYELYDLSEDPDELHNLYGQKGLEAATLELKTALQKKMILDFDYLPLPLANDEKRKGQGKGKTAAKSDPNRAAMFKKLDTDHDGKLSAAEFSTKRNPADAARWFKARDVDGNGSIDEAEYTAGSVPNPPKR
;
A
#
# COMPACT_ATOMS: atom_id res chain seq x y z
N PHE A 1 -15.83 1.94 24.73
CA PHE A 1 -16.91 1.81 23.73
C PHE A 1 -16.38 1.15 22.45
N PRO A 2 -17.10 0.18 21.87
CA PRO A 2 -16.73 -0.48 20.60
C PRO A 2 -16.56 0.54 19.46
N SER A 3 -15.68 0.26 18.50
CA SER A 3 -15.29 1.16 17.40
C SER A 3 -14.73 2.53 17.82
N GLY A 4 -14.54 2.77 19.13
CA GLY A 4 -13.92 3.95 19.70
C GLY A 4 -12.41 3.81 19.84
N LYS A 5 -11.89 3.90 21.07
CA LYS A 5 -10.44 3.82 21.37
C LYS A 5 -9.75 2.68 20.60
N GLY A 6 -8.67 3.03 19.90
CA GLY A 6 -7.89 2.10 19.07
C GLY A 6 -8.50 1.82 17.69
N SER A 7 -9.74 2.19 17.42
CA SER A 7 -10.33 2.04 16.09
C SER A 7 -9.83 3.10 15.12
N LEU A 8 -9.84 2.78 13.83
CA LEU A 8 -9.65 3.74 12.74
C LEU A 8 -10.97 4.29 12.16
N HIS A 9 -12.10 3.92 12.78
CA HIS A 9 -13.42 4.53 12.56
C HIS A 9 -13.47 5.92 13.22
N ASP A 10 -14.36 6.81 12.78
CA ASP A 10 -14.54 8.18 13.27
C ASP A 10 -14.87 8.22 14.77
N PRO A 11 -15.63 7.28 15.37
CA PRO A 11 -15.76 7.23 16.82
C PRO A 11 -14.43 7.04 17.58
N GLY A 12 -13.37 6.55 16.92
CA GLY A 12 -12.02 6.42 17.46
C GLY A 12 -11.06 7.55 17.06
N LEU A 13 -11.31 8.24 15.94
CA LEU A 13 -10.39 9.23 15.35
C LEU A 13 -10.87 10.68 15.46
N ASN A 14 -12.19 10.92 15.45
CA ASN A 14 -12.78 12.26 15.43
C ASN A 14 -12.89 12.81 16.86
N VAL A 15 -11.80 13.41 17.33
CA VAL A 15 -11.68 13.97 18.69
C VAL A 15 -12.08 15.45 18.67
N PRO A 16 -12.86 15.94 19.67
CA PRO A 16 -13.20 17.35 19.75
C PRO A 16 -11.95 18.22 19.95
N LEU A 17 -11.84 19.29 19.15
CA LEU A 17 -10.84 20.35 19.32
C LEU A 17 -11.53 21.68 19.57
N LEU A 18 -11.24 22.30 20.71
CA LEU A 18 -11.72 23.63 21.10
C LEU A 18 -10.51 24.57 21.23
N ALA A 19 -10.57 25.73 20.59
CA ALA A 19 -9.52 26.74 20.65
C ALA A 19 -10.05 28.06 21.20
N TRP A 20 -9.29 28.69 22.09
CA TRP A 20 -9.64 29.96 22.71
C TRP A 20 -8.44 30.90 22.74
N TRP A 21 -8.59 32.07 22.11
CA TRP A 21 -7.56 33.10 22.06
C TRP A 21 -8.22 34.49 21.95
N PRO A 22 -8.42 35.18 23.08
CA PRO A 22 -9.03 36.51 23.11
C PRO A 22 -8.30 37.51 22.22
N GLY A 23 -9.07 38.29 21.45
CA GLY A 23 -8.53 39.27 20.52
C GLY A 23 -7.96 38.71 19.22
N VAL A 24 -7.90 37.37 19.07
CA VAL A 24 -7.40 36.70 17.85
C VAL A 24 -8.47 35.80 17.24
N ILE A 25 -9.05 34.89 18.04
CA ILE A 25 -10.13 34.00 17.60
C ILE A 25 -11.47 34.71 17.84
N LYS A 26 -12.30 34.79 16.79
CA LYS A 26 -13.68 35.27 16.91
C LYS A 26 -14.50 34.26 17.73
N PRO A 27 -15.19 34.67 18.81
CA PRO A 27 -16.03 33.77 19.60
C PRO A 27 -17.18 33.16 18.78
N GLY A 28 -17.56 31.92 19.12
CA GLY A 28 -18.75 31.25 18.58
C GLY A 28 -18.63 30.73 17.14
N GLY A 29 -17.40 30.63 16.60
CA GLY A 29 -17.17 30.04 15.28
C GLY A 29 -17.01 28.51 15.34
N ASP A 30 -17.32 27.86 14.22
CA ASP A 30 -17.10 26.45 13.94
C ASP A 30 -16.34 26.25 12.61
N SER A 31 -15.78 25.06 12.41
CA SER A 31 -15.07 24.69 11.19
C SER A 31 -15.17 23.19 10.95
N SER A 32 -15.48 22.81 9.71
CA SER A 32 -15.46 21.42 9.22
C SER A 32 -14.18 21.09 8.45
N THR A 33 -13.19 21.98 8.46
CA THR A 33 -11.90 21.76 7.79
C THR A 33 -11.20 20.53 8.37
N LEU A 34 -10.67 19.69 7.49
CA LEU A 34 -9.87 18.54 7.90
C LEU A 34 -8.58 18.98 8.57
N ILE A 35 -8.45 18.61 9.84
CA ILE A 35 -7.25 18.80 10.66
C ILE A 35 -6.84 17.46 11.28
N SER A 36 -5.56 17.30 11.55
CA SER A 36 -4.99 16.13 12.23
C SER A 36 -4.26 16.55 13.50
N GLY A 37 -4.08 15.62 14.44
CA GLY A 37 -3.35 15.89 15.68
C GLY A 37 -1.92 16.37 15.45
N GLU A 38 -1.27 15.94 14.36
CA GLU A 38 0.06 16.43 13.96
C GLU A 38 0.10 17.93 13.63
N ASP A 39 -1.06 18.54 13.34
CA ASP A 39 -1.17 19.96 12.98
C ASP A 39 -1.10 20.88 14.21
N ILE A 40 -1.27 20.34 15.42
CA ILE A 40 -1.22 21.11 16.67
C ILE A 40 0.17 21.71 16.88
N ALA A 41 1.23 20.90 16.75
CA ALA A 41 2.61 21.35 16.97
C ALA A 41 3.03 22.51 16.04
N PRO A 42 2.88 22.43 14.70
CA PRO A 42 3.23 23.54 13.82
C PRO A 42 2.34 24.77 14.05
N THR A 43 1.07 24.59 14.42
CA THR A 43 0.17 25.70 14.77
C THR A 43 0.66 26.46 16.01
N CYS A 44 1.06 25.75 17.07
CA CYS A 44 1.60 26.35 18.29
C CYS A 44 2.93 27.08 18.03
N LEU A 45 3.82 26.49 17.21
CA LEU A 45 5.08 27.12 16.84
C LEU A 45 4.87 28.41 16.06
N GLU A 46 4.02 28.38 15.04
CA GLU A 46 3.69 29.58 14.26
C GLU A 46 3.03 30.66 15.13
N ALA A 47 2.12 30.27 16.02
CA ALA A 47 1.49 31.19 16.97
C ALA A 47 2.49 31.86 17.92
N ALA A 48 3.57 31.15 18.28
CA ALA A 48 4.66 31.67 19.10
C ALA A 48 5.71 32.48 18.31
N GLY A 49 5.56 32.61 16.98
CA GLY A 49 6.57 33.26 16.12
C GLY A 49 7.85 32.44 15.95
N VAL A 50 7.80 31.14 16.24
CA VAL A 50 8.93 30.22 16.09
C VAL A 50 8.88 29.56 14.72
N PRO A 51 9.98 29.49 13.96
CA PRO A 51 10.01 28.78 12.68
C PRO A 51 9.62 27.31 12.84
N VAL A 52 8.69 26.84 12.00
CA VAL A 52 8.30 25.43 11.95
C VAL A 52 9.41 24.64 11.25
N PRO A 53 10.03 23.63 11.90
CA PRO A 53 11.04 22.80 11.26
C PRO A 53 10.47 22.03 10.06
N GLU A 54 11.24 21.91 8.98
CA GLU A 54 10.83 21.19 7.75
C GLU A 54 10.45 19.72 7.97
N ARG A 55 11.00 19.09 9.02
CA ARG A 55 10.70 17.70 9.38
C ARG A 55 9.30 17.46 9.96
N ILE A 56 8.55 18.51 10.30
CA ILE A 56 7.19 18.39 10.80
C ILE A 56 6.26 18.19 9.61
N SER A 57 5.56 17.04 9.58
CA SER A 57 4.59 16.70 8.54
C SER A 57 3.27 17.46 8.66
N GLY A 58 2.93 17.90 9.87
CA GLY A 58 1.73 18.68 10.15
C GLY A 58 1.73 20.05 9.46
N VAL A 59 0.54 20.60 9.30
CA VAL A 59 0.27 21.88 8.65
C VAL A 59 -0.40 22.79 9.65
N SER A 60 0.22 23.94 9.94
CA SER A 60 -0.37 24.92 10.84
C SER A 60 -1.73 25.43 10.33
N PHE A 61 -2.75 25.35 11.17
CA PHE A 61 -4.09 25.87 10.93
C PHE A 61 -4.33 27.24 11.59
N LEU A 62 -3.27 27.94 11.99
CA LEU A 62 -3.36 29.30 12.53
C LEU A 62 -4.17 30.28 11.65
N PRO A 63 -4.13 30.20 10.30
CA PRO A 63 -5.01 31.02 9.46
C PRO A 63 -6.50 30.84 9.76
N LEU A 64 -6.97 29.60 10.02
CA LEU A 64 -8.37 29.33 10.40
C LEU A 64 -8.73 30.04 11.69
N LEU A 65 -7.85 29.97 12.69
CA LEU A 65 -8.05 30.61 13.99
C LEU A 65 -8.17 32.14 13.86
N LYS A 66 -7.50 32.75 12.88
CA LYS A 66 -7.55 34.19 12.58
C LYS A 66 -8.70 34.57 11.63
N GLY A 67 -9.55 33.62 11.23
CA GLY A 67 -10.64 33.85 10.27
C GLY A 67 -10.16 34.06 8.81
N ALA A 68 -8.92 33.68 8.51
CA ALA A 68 -8.38 33.72 7.15
C ALA A 68 -8.65 32.40 6.41
N LYS A 69 -8.59 32.44 5.07
CA LYS A 69 -8.74 31.25 4.25
C LYS A 69 -7.60 30.28 4.53
N PHE A 70 -7.94 29.02 4.74
CA PHE A 70 -6.97 27.93 4.86
C PHE A 70 -6.69 27.38 3.46
N ASP A 71 -5.80 28.08 2.75
CA ASP A 71 -5.45 27.78 1.35
C ASP A 71 -4.60 26.52 1.17
N LYS A 72 -4.14 25.91 2.28
CA LYS A 72 -3.47 24.61 2.21
C LYS A 72 -4.54 23.54 2.08
N GLU A 73 -4.85 23.20 0.82
CA GLU A 73 -5.73 22.13 0.34
C GLU A 73 -5.43 20.75 0.96
N ARG A 74 -5.65 20.58 2.27
CA ARG A 74 -5.57 19.29 2.94
C ARG A 74 -6.82 18.49 2.55
N GLN A 75 -6.70 17.78 1.42
CA GLN A 75 -7.76 16.93 0.88
C GLN A 75 -7.93 15.64 1.69
N HIS A 76 -6.87 15.21 2.37
CA HIS A 76 -6.82 13.95 3.10
C HIS A 76 -6.15 14.10 4.46
N ILE A 77 -6.67 13.39 5.45
CA ILE A 77 -5.97 13.09 6.72
C ILE A 77 -5.71 11.60 6.82
N PHE A 78 -4.67 11.25 7.58
CA PHE A 78 -4.19 9.89 7.68
C PHE A 78 -4.14 9.46 9.14
N ALA A 79 -4.39 8.18 9.41
CA ALA A 79 -4.24 7.59 10.72
C ALA A 79 -3.66 6.17 10.58
N GLU A 80 -2.96 5.73 11.62
CA GLU A 80 -2.38 4.40 11.69
C GLU A 80 -2.78 3.68 12.96
N ARG A 81 -2.92 2.36 12.85
CA ARG A 81 -2.99 1.44 13.97
C ARG A 81 -1.80 0.49 13.89
N GLY A 82 -1.16 0.30 15.04
CA GLY A 82 -0.11 -0.66 15.24
C GLY A 82 -0.33 -1.43 16.55
N PRO A 83 0.74 -1.92 17.17
CA PRO A 83 0.67 -2.57 18.47
C PRO A 83 0.06 -1.65 19.53
N HIS A 84 -0.78 -2.21 20.40
CA HIS A 84 -1.35 -1.54 21.55
C HIS A 84 -1.09 -2.38 22.82
N GLY A 85 -0.46 -1.76 23.81
CA GLY A 85 -0.06 -2.43 25.06
C GLY A 85 1.33 -3.05 25.01
N SER A 86 1.70 -3.73 26.10
CA SER A 86 3.03 -4.30 26.33
C SER A 86 3.05 -5.83 26.40
N ALA A 87 1.91 -6.48 26.17
CA ALA A 87 1.80 -7.94 26.23
C ALA A 87 2.59 -8.61 25.10
N THR A 88 3.21 -9.75 25.41
CA THR A 88 3.93 -10.54 24.41
C THR A 88 2.95 -11.19 23.44
N PHE A 89 3.23 -11.05 22.14
CA PHE A 89 2.44 -11.69 21.09
C PHE A 89 2.43 -13.22 21.27
N ASN A 90 1.24 -13.80 21.16
CA ASN A 90 0.99 -15.24 21.15
C ASN A 90 -0.27 -15.56 20.31
N GLU A 91 -0.60 -16.83 20.14
CA GLU A 91 -1.71 -17.30 19.29
C GLU A 91 -3.10 -16.80 19.72
N SER A 92 -3.27 -16.39 20.99
CA SER A 92 -4.52 -15.81 21.49
C SER A 92 -4.61 -14.28 21.33
N THR A 93 -3.58 -13.64 20.76
CA THR A 93 -3.56 -12.19 20.55
C THR A 93 -4.68 -11.78 19.60
N THR A 94 -5.45 -10.77 19.99
CA THR A 94 -6.53 -10.20 19.16
C THR A 94 -6.16 -8.79 18.69
N ALA A 95 -7.02 -8.17 17.88
CA ALA A 95 -6.83 -6.81 17.37
C ALA A 95 -6.76 -5.73 18.47
N SER A 96 -7.12 -6.06 19.72
CA SER A 96 -6.89 -5.12 20.84
C SER A 96 -5.41 -5.00 21.20
N GLY A 97 -4.61 -6.05 21.00
CA GLY A 97 -3.18 -6.08 21.31
C GLY A 97 -2.29 -5.74 20.11
N VAL A 98 -2.55 -6.34 18.95
CA VAL A 98 -1.80 -6.04 17.72
C VAL A 98 -2.76 -5.96 16.56
N ASP A 99 -2.80 -4.79 15.92
CA ASP A 99 -3.55 -4.61 14.68
C ASP A 99 -2.79 -3.65 13.76
N TYR A 100 -2.37 -4.14 12.59
CA TYR A 100 -1.70 -3.33 11.59
C TYR A 100 -2.73 -2.88 10.56
N SER A 101 -3.13 -1.62 10.68
CA SER A 101 -4.05 -0.99 9.75
C SER A 101 -3.65 0.45 9.47
N ARG A 102 -4.10 0.96 8.32
CA ARG A 102 -3.94 2.35 7.91
C ARG A 102 -5.26 2.92 7.45
N CYS A 103 -5.42 4.23 7.62
CA CYS A 103 -6.63 4.94 7.27
C CYS A 103 -6.27 6.22 6.51
N VAL A 104 -7.08 6.51 5.50
CA VAL A 104 -7.11 7.80 4.82
C VAL A 104 -8.55 8.28 4.76
N ARG A 105 -8.76 9.55 5.12
CA ARG A 105 -10.08 10.18 5.15
C ARG A 105 -10.03 11.48 4.36
N SER A 106 -10.93 11.62 3.38
CA SER A 106 -11.27 12.90 2.77
C SER A 106 -12.48 13.54 3.47
N ALA A 107 -12.98 14.65 2.94
CA ALA A 107 -14.16 15.31 3.50
C ALA A 107 -15.43 14.43 3.40
N ARG A 108 -15.48 13.51 2.44
CA ARG A 108 -16.64 12.65 2.18
C ARG A 108 -16.33 11.18 2.36
N TYR A 109 -15.22 10.68 1.82
CA TYR A 109 -14.95 9.25 1.82
C TYR A 109 -13.82 8.89 2.78
N LYS A 110 -13.93 7.73 3.42
CA LYS A 110 -12.85 7.14 4.19
C LYS A 110 -12.53 5.74 3.68
N LEU A 111 -11.24 5.42 3.63
CA LEU A 111 -10.74 4.07 3.37
C LEU A 111 -9.92 3.59 4.57
N ILE A 112 -10.25 2.40 5.08
CA ILE A 112 -9.43 1.64 6.03
C ILE A 112 -8.79 0.46 5.28
N TYR A 113 -7.49 0.29 5.48
CA TYR A 113 -6.69 -0.81 4.92
C TYR A 113 -6.17 -1.69 6.07
N ASN A 114 -6.72 -2.90 6.18
CA ASN A 114 -6.35 -3.89 7.18
C ASN A 114 -5.29 -4.84 6.64
N VAL A 115 -4.09 -4.77 7.22
CA VAL A 115 -2.95 -5.64 6.86
C VAL A 115 -2.98 -6.95 7.67
N THR A 116 -3.67 -6.93 8.81
CA THR A 116 -3.91 -8.11 9.67
C THR A 116 -5.40 -8.48 9.72
N PRO A 117 -6.02 -8.89 8.59
CA PRO A 117 -7.45 -9.17 8.53
C PRO A 117 -7.87 -10.38 9.38
N ASN A 118 -6.96 -11.33 9.64
CA ASN A 118 -7.22 -12.51 10.47
C ASN A 118 -7.27 -12.22 11.97
N MET A 119 -6.82 -11.04 12.42
CA MET A 119 -6.88 -10.68 13.83
C MET A 119 -8.32 -10.42 14.22
N ARG A 120 -8.86 -11.26 15.11
CA ARG A 120 -10.22 -11.12 15.65
C ARG A 120 -10.38 -9.75 16.29
N TYR A 121 -11.47 -9.05 15.98
CA TYR A 121 -11.78 -7.78 16.63
C TYR A 121 -12.04 -7.97 18.13
N THR A 122 -11.52 -7.04 18.94
CA THR A 122 -11.82 -6.90 20.37
C THR A 122 -11.58 -5.44 20.73
N PRO A 123 -12.50 -4.77 21.46
CA PRO A 123 -12.30 -3.38 21.83
C PRO A 123 -11.08 -3.23 22.76
N VAL A 124 -10.30 -2.19 22.49
CA VAL A 124 -9.13 -1.83 23.31
C VAL A 124 -9.58 -1.38 24.70
N ASP A 125 -8.96 -1.96 25.74
CA ASP A 125 -9.15 -1.65 27.17
C ASP A 125 -10.60 -1.77 27.70
N SER A 126 -11.55 -2.19 26.87
CA SER A 126 -12.99 -2.27 27.17
C SER A 126 -13.57 -3.67 26.96
N ALA A 127 -12.73 -4.69 26.73
CA ALA A 127 -13.21 -6.06 26.50
C ALA A 127 -13.93 -6.65 27.72
N GLY A 128 -13.60 -6.22 28.93
CA GLY A 128 -14.29 -6.65 30.15
C GLY A 128 -15.56 -5.87 30.46
N ASP A 129 -15.85 -4.78 29.74
CA ASP A 129 -16.93 -3.88 30.09
C ASP A 129 -18.31 -4.51 29.83
N PRO A 130 -19.33 -4.24 30.67
CA PRO A 130 -20.67 -4.81 30.51
C PRO A 130 -21.29 -4.58 29.13
N VAL A 131 -20.98 -3.45 28.50
CA VAL A 131 -21.47 -3.12 27.14
C VAL A 131 -20.94 -4.12 26.11
N TRP A 132 -19.63 -4.42 26.13
CA TRP A 132 -19.06 -5.37 25.18
C TRP A 132 -19.52 -6.80 25.46
N GLN A 133 -19.60 -7.19 26.75
CA GLN A 133 -20.12 -8.50 27.14
C GLN A 133 -21.58 -8.70 26.69
N GLY A 134 -22.40 -7.65 26.77
CA GLY A 134 -23.76 -7.65 26.23
C GLY A 134 -23.82 -7.83 24.72
N ILE A 135 -22.91 -7.20 23.97
CA ILE A 135 -22.80 -7.35 22.51
C ILE A 135 -22.37 -8.77 22.13
N VAL A 136 -21.38 -9.35 22.82
CA VAL A 136 -20.95 -10.74 22.62
C VAL A 136 -22.10 -11.71 22.87
N LYS A 137 -22.85 -11.51 23.96
CA LYS A 137 -24.04 -12.30 24.24
C LYS A 137 -25.09 -12.18 23.13
N ALA A 138 -25.37 -10.97 22.66
CA ALA A 138 -26.33 -10.75 21.59
C ALA A 138 -25.93 -11.44 20.27
N HIS A 139 -24.63 -11.46 19.95
CA HIS A 139 -24.08 -12.22 18.83
C HIS A 139 -24.28 -13.74 19.01
N GLU A 140 -23.93 -14.28 20.19
CA GLU A 140 -24.12 -15.70 20.51
C GLU A 140 -25.59 -16.12 20.44
N ASP A 141 -26.49 -15.27 20.93
CA ASP A 141 -27.94 -15.46 20.90
C ASP A 141 -28.55 -15.18 19.51
N LYS A 142 -27.74 -14.74 18.53
CA LYS A 142 -28.16 -14.35 17.16
C LYS A 142 -29.24 -13.27 17.13
N THR A 143 -29.15 -12.33 18.05
CA THR A 143 -30.08 -11.20 18.21
C THR A 143 -29.44 -9.85 17.88
N LEU A 144 -28.13 -9.83 17.65
CA LEU A 144 -27.40 -8.63 17.23
C LEU A 144 -27.79 -8.24 15.79
N ALA A 145 -27.92 -6.94 15.54
CA ALA A 145 -28.25 -6.44 14.20
C ALA A 145 -27.13 -6.76 13.19
N THR A 146 -27.51 -7.01 11.94
CA THR A 146 -26.62 -7.47 10.86
C THR A 146 -25.42 -6.55 10.63
N GLU A 147 -25.62 -5.25 10.80
CA GLU A 147 -24.58 -4.23 10.63
C GLU A 147 -23.48 -4.40 11.68
N PHE A 148 -23.86 -4.64 12.94
CA PHE A 148 -22.91 -4.86 14.03
C PHE A 148 -22.28 -6.26 14.01
N GLU A 149 -23.01 -7.27 13.53
CA GLU A 149 -22.45 -8.58 13.18
C GLU A 149 -21.33 -8.44 12.16
N THR A 150 -21.60 -7.72 11.07
CA THR A 150 -20.65 -7.49 9.98
C THR A 150 -19.43 -6.71 10.49
N LEU A 151 -19.65 -5.66 11.28
CA LEU A 151 -18.59 -4.77 11.76
C LEU A 151 -17.65 -5.44 12.78
N TRP A 152 -18.17 -6.22 13.73
CA TRP A 152 -17.37 -6.72 14.86
C TRP A 152 -17.09 -8.22 14.85
N PHE A 153 -17.88 -9.02 14.15
CA PHE A 153 -17.79 -10.49 14.21
C PHE A 153 -17.40 -11.15 12.89
N THR A 154 -17.21 -10.38 11.80
CA THR A 154 -16.64 -10.90 10.54
C THR A 154 -15.17 -11.27 10.72
N SER A 155 -14.82 -12.53 10.41
CA SER A 155 -13.45 -13.04 10.40
C SER A 155 -13.20 -13.96 9.19
N PRO A 156 -12.19 -13.70 8.35
CA PRO A 156 -11.29 -12.54 8.39
C PRO A 156 -12.02 -11.23 8.09
N ARG A 157 -11.57 -10.12 8.69
CA ARG A 157 -12.06 -8.77 8.35
C ARG A 157 -11.78 -8.44 6.89
N PRO A 158 -12.58 -7.56 6.26
CA PRO A 158 -12.26 -7.05 4.93
C PRO A 158 -10.86 -6.43 4.90
N VAL A 159 -10.06 -6.74 3.88
CA VAL A 159 -8.75 -6.10 3.69
C VAL A 159 -8.90 -4.60 3.44
N TYR A 160 -9.96 -4.21 2.73
CA TYR A 160 -10.31 -2.82 2.49
C TYR A 160 -11.73 -2.56 2.95
N GLU A 161 -11.92 -1.43 3.61
CA GLU A 161 -13.22 -0.89 3.97
C GLU A 161 -13.34 0.52 3.40
N LEU A 162 -14.44 0.83 2.71
CA LEU A 162 -14.72 2.13 2.14
C LEU A 162 -16.06 2.63 2.68
N TYR A 163 -16.08 3.84 3.24
CA TYR A 163 -17.27 4.47 3.80
C TYR A 163 -17.55 5.82 3.14
N ASP A 164 -18.83 6.10 2.88
CA ASP A 164 -19.31 7.43 2.45
C ASP A 164 -19.87 8.17 3.67
N LEU A 165 -19.06 9.03 4.28
CA LEU A 165 -19.37 9.70 5.54
C LEU A 165 -20.52 10.72 5.43
N SER A 166 -20.94 11.10 4.21
CA SER A 166 -22.14 11.93 4.05
C SER A 166 -23.43 11.14 4.19
N GLU A 167 -23.43 9.87 3.79
CA GLU A 167 -24.61 8.99 3.82
C GLU A 167 -24.58 8.01 5.01
N ASP A 168 -23.39 7.63 5.47
CA ASP A 168 -23.13 6.65 6.52
C ASP A 168 -22.09 7.20 7.53
N PRO A 169 -22.46 8.21 8.33
CA PRO A 169 -21.54 8.84 9.28
C PRO A 169 -21.08 7.90 10.42
N ASP A 170 -21.82 6.82 10.66
CA ASP A 170 -21.51 5.80 11.67
C ASP A 170 -20.65 4.65 11.11
N GLU A 171 -20.36 4.67 9.80
CA GLU A 171 -19.47 3.73 9.10
C GLU A 171 -19.87 2.26 9.28
N LEU A 172 -21.17 1.98 9.11
CA LEU A 172 -21.74 0.65 9.29
C LEU A 172 -21.75 -0.16 7.99
N HIS A 173 -21.63 0.49 6.84
CA HIS A 173 -21.82 -0.11 5.52
C HIS A 173 -20.56 0.00 4.68
N ASN A 174 -19.78 -1.08 4.64
CA ASN A 174 -18.59 -1.14 3.78
C ASN A 174 -18.98 -1.19 2.29
N LEU A 175 -18.63 -0.14 1.55
CA LEU A 175 -18.92 0.05 0.12
C LEU A 175 -17.75 -0.40 -0.78
N TYR A 176 -16.69 -0.99 -0.23
CA TYR A 176 -15.53 -1.36 -1.02
C TYR A 176 -15.89 -2.38 -2.11
N GLY A 177 -15.50 -2.09 -3.36
CA GLY A 177 -15.82 -2.93 -4.52
C GLY A 177 -17.19 -2.66 -5.15
N GLN A 178 -17.97 -1.73 -4.61
CA GLN A 178 -19.23 -1.30 -5.22
C GLN A 178 -18.98 -0.54 -6.53
N LYS A 179 -19.77 -0.87 -7.55
CA LYS A 179 -19.71 -0.23 -8.86
C LYS A 179 -19.99 1.28 -8.74
N GLY A 180 -19.17 2.09 -9.40
CA GLY A 180 -19.27 3.55 -9.39
C GLY A 180 -18.36 4.23 -8.36
N LEU A 181 -17.79 3.48 -7.41
CA LEU A 181 -16.86 4.00 -6.39
C LEU A 181 -15.39 3.72 -6.72
N GLU A 182 -15.07 3.25 -7.92
CA GLU A 182 -13.72 2.89 -8.32
C GLU A 182 -12.78 4.10 -8.31
N ALA A 183 -13.27 5.27 -8.74
CA ALA A 183 -12.50 6.51 -8.76
C ALA A 183 -12.15 6.98 -7.34
N ALA A 184 -13.13 7.04 -6.43
CA ALA A 184 -12.92 7.41 -5.04
C ALA A 184 -11.97 6.42 -4.33
N THR A 185 -12.15 5.12 -4.58
CA THR A 185 -11.27 4.07 -4.06
C THR A 185 -9.84 4.27 -4.55
N LEU A 186 -9.64 4.49 -5.85
CA LEU A 186 -8.31 4.69 -6.42
C LEU A 186 -7.64 5.96 -5.88
N GLU A 187 -8.38 7.05 -5.74
CA GLU A 187 -7.90 8.30 -5.16
C GLU A 187 -7.37 8.05 -3.74
N LEU A 188 -8.19 7.49 -2.86
CA LEU A 188 -7.84 7.24 -1.47
C LEU A 188 -6.68 6.27 -1.34
N LYS A 189 -6.69 5.14 -2.08
CA LYS A 189 -5.57 4.20 -2.09
C LYS A 189 -4.27 4.84 -2.57
N THR A 190 -4.34 5.73 -3.56
CA THR A 190 -3.18 6.48 -4.07
C THR A 190 -2.65 7.46 -3.03
N ALA A 191 -3.53 8.21 -2.38
CA ALA A 191 -3.16 9.15 -1.32
C ALA A 191 -2.51 8.41 -0.15
N LEU A 192 -3.11 7.30 0.29
CA LEU A 192 -2.59 6.48 1.38
C LEU A 192 -1.22 5.88 1.04
N GLN A 193 -1.06 5.32 -0.17
CA GLN A 193 0.23 4.79 -0.60
C GLN A 193 1.31 5.86 -0.62
N LYS A 194 1.02 7.06 -1.15
CA LYS A 194 1.97 8.18 -1.13
C LYS A 194 2.39 8.53 0.29
N LYS A 195 1.43 8.61 1.21
CA LYS A 195 1.72 8.90 2.63
C LYS A 195 2.61 7.82 3.25
N MET A 196 2.27 6.54 3.05
CA MET A 196 3.07 5.41 3.55
C MET A 196 4.52 5.46 3.02
N ILE A 197 4.73 5.79 1.74
CA ILE A 197 6.08 5.92 1.18
C ILE A 197 6.85 7.08 1.82
N LEU A 198 6.20 8.25 1.97
CA LEU A 198 6.83 9.44 2.56
C LEU A 198 7.18 9.24 4.04
N ASP A 199 6.39 8.45 4.75
CA ASP A 199 6.57 8.15 6.18
C ASP A 199 7.52 6.96 6.42
N PHE A 200 8.10 6.39 5.35
CA PHE A 200 8.95 5.19 5.42
C PHE A 200 8.24 4.01 6.09
N ASP A 201 6.94 3.87 5.85
CA ASP A 201 6.12 2.81 6.40
C ASP A 201 6.59 1.44 5.90
N TYR A 202 6.65 0.47 6.81
CA TYR A 202 7.14 -0.88 6.56
C TYR A 202 6.04 -1.87 6.15
N LEU A 203 4.78 -1.48 6.20
CA LEU A 203 3.66 -2.33 5.79
C LEU A 203 3.55 -2.45 4.26
N PRO A 204 2.94 -3.55 3.73
CA PRO A 204 2.67 -3.67 2.31
C PRO A 204 1.85 -2.49 1.78
N LEU A 205 2.16 -2.01 0.58
CA LEU A 205 1.44 -0.87 0.00
C LEU A 205 0.03 -1.27 -0.49
N PRO A 206 -0.97 -0.39 -0.39
CA PRO A 206 -2.36 -0.72 -0.69
C PRO A 206 -2.64 -0.85 -2.19
N LEU A 207 -1.85 -0.25 -3.08
CA LEU A 207 -1.97 -0.53 -4.51
C LEU A 207 -0.96 -1.62 -4.89
N ALA A 208 -1.49 -2.72 -5.42
CA ALA A 208 -0.66 -3.65 -6.16
C ALA A 208 -0.06 -2.92 -7.37
N ASN A 209 1.15 -3.30 -7.75
CA ASN A 209 1.65 -2.97 -9.08
C ASN A 209 0.77 -3.71 -10.09
N ASP A 210 -0.28 -3.05 -10.59
CA ASP A 210 -1.21 -3.67 -11.51
C ASP A 210 -0.47 -4.34 -12.68
N GLU A 211 -0.92 -5.55 -13.02
CA GLU A 211 -0.48 -6.39 -14.13
C GLU A 211 -0.71 -5.74 -15.52
N LYS A 212 -0.82 -4.41 -15.63
CA LYS A 212 -0.74 -3.67 -16.89
C LYS A 212 0.66 -3.68 -17.53
N ARG A 213 1.61 -4.44 -16.96
CA ARG A 213 2.75 -5.02 -17.70
C ARG A 213 2.39 -6.27 -18.52
N LYS A 214 1.12 -6.68 -18.62
CA LYS A 214 0.64 -7.68 -19.60
C LYS A 214 0.69 -7.20 -21.06
N GLY A 215 1.30 -6.04 -21.35
CA GLY A 215 1.57 -5.54 -22.70
C GLY A 215 3.04 -5.23 -23.04
N GLN A 216 4.00 -5.47 -22.14
CA GLN A 216 5.43 -5.19 -22.41
C GLN A 216 6.41 -6.28 -21.97
N GLY A 217 5.91 -7.44 -21.54
CA GLY A 217 6.69 -8.66 -21.66
C GLY A 217 6.56 -9.15 -23.09
N LYS A 218 7.60 -9.01 -23.93
CA LYS A 218 7.73 -9.82 -25.14
C LYS A 218 7.73 -11.28 -24.69
N GLY A 219 6.55 -11.90 -24.61
CA GLY A 219 6.42 -13.34 -24.65
C GLY A 219 7.21 -13.78 -25.87
N LYS A 220 8.24 -14.61 -25.65
CA LYS A 220 9.05 -15.16 -26.72
C LYS A 220 8.17 -16.09 -27.55
N THR A 221 7.38 -15.53 -28.45
CA THR A 221 7.02 -16.20 -29.69
C THR A 221 8.33 -16.52 -30.40
N ALA A 222 8.46 -17.77 -30.88
CA ALA A 222 9.65 -18.27 -31.53
C ALA A 222 10.15 -17.26 -32.58
N ALA A 223 11.27 -16.59 -32.26
CA ALA A 223 11.86 -15.61 -33.14
C ALA A 223 12.34 -16.32 -34.42
N LYS A 224 11.77 -15.93 -35.56
CA LYS A 224 12.38 -16.16 -36.88
C LYS A 224 13.78 -15.52 -36.89
N SER A 225 14.68 -16.06 -37.72
CA SER A 225 16.06 -15.61 -37.89
C SER A 225 16.19 -14.08 -37.86
N ASP A 226 16.86 -13.56 -36.84
CA ASP A 226 17.10 -12.12 -36.67
C ASP A 226 18.29 -11.71 -37.55
N PRO A 227 18.14 -10.81 -38.54
CA PRO A 227 19.24 -10.37 -39.40
C PRO A 227 20.41 -9.74 -38.63
N ASN A 228 20.19 -9.29 -37.39
CA ASN A 228 21.23 -8.77 -36.51
C ASN A 228 22.17 -9.88 -35.96
N ARG A 229 21.75 -11.16 -36.00
CA ARG A 229 22.58 -12.30 -35.59
C ARG A 229 23.61 -12.69 -36.63
N ALA A 230 23.29 -12.63 -37.91
CA ALA A 230 24.26 -12.87 -38.99
C ALA A 230 25.42 -11.86 -38.93
N ALA A 231 25.09 -10.58 -38.66
CA ALA A 231 26.11 -9.54 -38.45
C ALA A 231 26.96 -9.78 -37.19
N MET A 232 26.40 -10.39 -36.14
CA MET A 232 27.17 -10.77 -34.95
C MET A 232 28.04 -12.01 -35.18
N PHE A 233 27.57 -12.99 -35.97
CA PHE A 233 28.35 -14.16 -36.35
C PHE A 233 29.67 -13.73 -37.01
N LYS A 234 29.59 -12.87 -38.04
CA LYS A 234 30.77 -12.33 -38.75
C LYS A 234 31.73 -11.51 -37.88
N LYS A 235 31.27 -10.99 -36.74
CA LYS A 235 32.13 -10.28 -35.77
C LYS A 235 32.85 -11.22 -34.82
N LEU A 236 32.30 -12.40 -34.60
CA LEU A 236 32.86 -13.42 -33.70
C LEU A 236 33.77 -14.38 -34.47
N ASP A 237 33.46 -14.66 -35.73
CA ASP A 237 34.29 -15.42 -36.69
C ASP A 237 35.50 -14.54 -37.10
N THR A 238 36.54 -14.62 -36.29
CA THR A 238 37.74 -13.77 -36.39
C THR A 238 38.79 -14.32 -37.34
N ASP A 239 38.81 -15.63 -37.53
CA ASP A 239 39.68 -16.28 -38.50
C ASP A 239 39.04 -16.45 -39.90
N HIS A 240 37.75 -16.09 -40.01
CA HIS A 240 36.98 -16.07 -41.26
C HIS A 240 36.83 -17.45 -41.90
N ASP A 241 36.79 -18.50 -41.09
CA ASP A 241 36.62 -19.89 -41.55
C ASP A 241 35.14 -20.28 -41.78
N GLY A 242 34.21 -19.36 -41.44
CA GLY A 242 32.77 -19.56 -41.59
C GLY A 242 32.14 -20.37 -40.47
N LYS A 243 32.86 -20.57 -39.36
CA LYS A 243 32.43 -21.29 -38.15
C LYS A 243 32.85 -20.51 -36.91
N LEU A 244 32.23 -20.79 -35.77
CA LEU A 244 32.69 -20.28 -34.48
C LEU A 244 33.31 -21.40 -33.67
N SER A 245 34.58 -21.24 -33.35
CA SER A 245 35.24 -22.05 -32.34
C SER A 245 34.71 -21.74 -30.94
N ALA A 246 34.94 -22.65 -29.98
CA ALA A 246 34.58 -22.42 -28.58
C ALA A 246 35.26 -21.16 -28.01
N ALA A 247 36.47 -20.85 -28.46
CA ALA A 247 37.20 -19.65 -28.05
C ALA A 247 36.51 -18.37 -28.54
N GLU A 248 36.16 -18.31 -29.82
CA GLU A 248 35.48 -17.16 -30.45
C GLU A 248 34.11 -16.89 -29.85
N PHE A 249 33.33 -17.95 -29.64
CA PHE A 249 32.01 -17.87 -29.02
C PHE A 249 32.05 -17.40 -27.55
N SER A 250 33.18 -17.59 -26.87
CA SER A 250 33.35 -17.33 -25.43
C SER A 250 33.99 -15.99 -25.10
N THR A 251 34.44 -15.22 -26.09
CA THR A 251 35.26 -13.98 -25.95
C THR A 251 34.75 -12.92 -24.97
N LYS A 252 33.47 -12.95 -24.56
CA LYS A 252 32.88 -12.02 -23.56
C LYS A 252 31.94 -12.69 -22.55
N ARG A 253 32.09 -13.99 -22.30
CA ARG A 253 31.20 -14.76 -21.42
C ARG A 253 31.97 -15.41 -20.27
N ASN A 254 31.27 -15.66 -19.16
CA ASN A 254 31.77 -16.56 -18.13
C ASN A 254 32.06 -17.93 -18.75
N PRO A 255 33.25 -18.53 -18.55
CA PRO A 255 33.63 -19.81 -19.17
C PRO A 255 32.60 -20.94 -19.00
N ALA A 256 31.99 -21.05 -17.81
CA ALA A 256 31.00 -22.10 -17.53
C ALA A 256 29.70 -21.91 -18.33
N ASP A 257 29.25 -20.66 -18.47
CA ASP A 257 28.08 -20.32 -19.28
C ASP A 257 28.40 -20.45 -20.77
N ALA A 258 29.59 -20.03 -21.19
CA ALA A 258 30.00 -20.07 -22.58
C ALA A 258 30.04 -21.50 -23.14
N ALA A 259 30.68 -22.43 -22.43
CA ALA A 259 30.73 -23.84 -22.80
C ALA A 259 29.33 -24.48 -22.90
N ARG A 260 28.44 -24.11 -21.97
CA ARG A 260 27.07 -24.61 -21.93
C ARG A 260 26.22 -24.09 -23.07
N TRP A 261 26.34 -22.81 -23.39
CA TRP A 261 25.67 -22.19 -24.54
C TRP A 261 26.26 -22.66 -25.86
N PHE A 262 27.55 -22.98 -25.90
CA PHE A 262 28.22 -23.51 -27.09
C PHE A 262 27.65 -24.89 -27.42
N LYS A 263 27.66 -25.80 -26.45
CA LYS A 263 27.06 -27.14 -26.59
C LYS A 263 25.57 -27.13 -26.93
N ALA A 264 24.83 -26.13 -26.45
CA ALA A 264 23.40 -26.03 -26.75
C ALA A 264 23.10 -25.51 -28.16
N ARG A 265 24.13 -25.05 -28.89
CA ARG A 265 23.99 -24.36 -30.18
C ARG A 265 24.74 -25.09 -31.31
N ASP A 266 25.78 -25.85 -30.97
CA ASP A 266 26.36 -26.93 -31.79
C ASP A 266 25.35 -28.10 -31.84
N VAL A 267 24.40 -28.02 -32.78
CA VAL A 267 23.28 -28.95 -32.90
C VAL A 267 23.73 -30.26 -33.54
N ASP A 268 24.66 -30.19 -34.48
CA ASP A 268 25.21 -31.36 -35.15
C ASP A 268 26.34 -32.05 -34.36
N GLY A 269 26.85 -31.40 -33.31
CA GLY A 269 27.86 -31.95 -32.40
C GLY A 269 29.25 -31.99 -33.01
N ASN A 270 29.52 -31.20 -34.04
CA ASN A 270 30.78 -31.21 -34.78
C ASN A 270 31.91 -30.43 -34.07
N GLY A 271 31.63 -29.78 -32.94
CA GLY A 271 32.61 -29.01 -32.16
C GLY A 271 32.81 -27.58 -32.63
N SER A 272 31.98 -27.08 -33.55
CA SER A 272 31.96 -25.73 -34.09
C SER A 272 30.51 -25.27 -34.30
N ILE A 273 30.25 -23.96 -34.32
CA ILE A 273 28.90 -23.43 -34.59
C ILE A 273 28.92 -22.74 -35.95
N ASP A 274 28.12 -23.20 -36.91
CA ASP A 274 27.99 -22.53 -38.21
C ASP A 274 26.99 -21.35 -38.17
N GLU A 275 26.91 -20.56 -39.25
CA GLU A 275 26.02 -19.40 -39.31
C GLU A 275 24.53 -19.80 -39.16
N ALA A 276 24.13 -20.96 -39.67
CA ALA A 276 22.75 -21.44 -39.59
C ALA A 276 22.39 -21.81 -38.13
N GLU A 277 23.27 -22.49 -37.42
CA GLU A 277 23.16 -22.82 -36.01
C GLU A 277 23.19 -21.56 -35.12
N TYR A 278 24.04 -20.60 -35.45
CA TYR A 278 24.13 -19.33 -34.73
C TYR A 278 22.89 -18.45 -34.93
N THR A 279 22.28 -18.48 -36.11
CA THR A 279 21.11 -17.64 -36.45
C THR A 279 19.77 -18.33 -36.20
N ALA A 280 19.77 -19.65 -36.05
CA ALA A 280 18.62 -20.43 -35.61
C ALA A 280 18.02 -19.83 -34.32
N GLY A 281 16.70 -20.02 -34.15
CA GLY A 281 15.85 -19.35 -33.16
C GLY A 281 16.32 -19.39 -31.70
N SER A 282 15.45 -19.02 -30.77
CA SER A 282 15.83 -19.03 -29.35
C SER A 282 16.14 -20.46 -28.89
N VAL A 283 17.41 -20.75 -28.58
CA VAL A 283 17.77 -21.97 -27.84
C VAL A 283 17.20 -21.82 -26.43
N PRO A 284 16.39 -22.78 -25.94
CA PRO A 284 15.88 -22.77 -24.57
C PRO A 284 17.02 -22.55 -23.59
N ASN A 285 16.77 -21.83 -22.49
CA ASN A 285 17.77 -21.73 -21.44
C ASN A 285 18.20 -23.16 -21.08
N PRO A 286 19.49 -23.50 -21.17
CA PRO A 286 19.91 -24.81 -20.74
C PRO A 286 19.50 -25.00 -19.26
N PRO A 287 19.36 -26.22 -18.75
CA PRO A 287 19.04 -26.48 -17.34
C PRO A 287 20.24 -26.06 -16.47
N LYS A 288 20.00 -25.26 -15.42
CA LYS A 288 21.05 -24.93 -14.44
C LYS A 288 21.22 -26.20 -13.60
N ARG A 289 22.40 -26.82 -13.63
CA ARG A 289 22.74 -27.83 -12.61
C ARG A 289 23.09 -27.12 -11.32
#